data_AF-A0A9P7XQC4-F1
#
_entry.id   AF-A0A9P7XQC4-F1
#
_cell.length_a   1.000
_cell.length_b   1.000
_cell.length_c   1.000
_cell.angle_alpha   90.00
_cell.angle_beta   90.00
_cell.angle_gamma   90.00
#
_symmetry.space_group_name_H-M   'P 1'
#
loop_
_entity.id
_entity.type
_entity.pdbx_description
1 polymer ?
#
loop_
_entity_poly.entity_id
_entity_poly.type
_entity_poly.pdbx_seq_one_letter_code
_entity_poly.pdbx_strand_id
1 'polypeptide(L)'
;MTDNLLTLFCLVNGDSVAFSVDIDASKTVDHLKDAIKTKIPDTFKGVDAKDLTLWRVSIPLVPKKDLHAPVPARPSTPQLKSIPKDLLEQELEAILDEIQLRPTTPSVDPMEVEAFQNEELGPFFKRTLPHGETARDIKLVMLGLELGKLARTSDGETLHSIVEDDIGKYSDRRVVAMVAPSGSGKTATVVDLASKHFVIYCVCCIPSPTISPVFKDPNFITLAEDIESMYRAVIHRNQGHSQDAKDIDSEVKALAGERVKLEFLARLLFLQHLLDNNPTLEPLQFFREQTTKGALTIGDLVYKLKEYDHNTIQAMLSKVQAKLQSILVSKRLGLVIALDEAQVAMPSSTAKNQIQSKFRRGFLTPLSATLSNMRATLVIIGTALSLQDADYVYSAIAKPTNFSRITEFPRFDEKDVIKIHSKLVDMSDCEIPPAKRRKLTGRARFSIDVVERLATRCSSQDSKQAILDDAVDKSIEHTMNGLRIGVRTILENDKTNEAARPLSRMVLAYHLQDAKISFSSQLQSDFVDKALCRLQQHPDGVHLIMDEPLVVEAMEEELKSSGKDPTFIEYMDQLNRLI
;
A
#
# COMPACT_ATOMS: atom_id res chain seq x y z
N MET A 1 -39.34 42.27 6.14
CA MET A 1 -38.46 41.52 5.23
C MET A 1 -37.12 41.43 5.93
N THR A 2 -36.72 40.26 6.37
CA THR A 2 -35.45 40.03 7.08
C THR A 2 -34.37 39.75 6.04
N ASP A 3 -33.37 40.63 5.94
CA ASP A 3 -32.23 40.47 5.04
C ASP A 3 -31.48 39.18 5.39
N ASN A 4 -31.48 38.22 4.46
CA ASN A 4 -30.84 36.92 4.63
C ASN A 4 -29.44 36.96 3.99
N LEU A 5 -28.60 37.90 4.45
CA LEU A 5 -27.24 38.12 3.95
C LEU A 5 -26.27 37.08 4.55
N LEU A 6 -25.57 36.36 3.68
CA LEU A 6 -24.46 35.47 4.01
C LEU A 6 -23.14 36.20 3.77
N THR A 7 -22.30 36.26 4.80
CA THR A 7 -20.90 36.67 4.66
C THR A 7 -20.04 35.44 4.38
N LEU A 8 -19.47 35.37 3.17
CA LEU A 8 -18.54 34.33 2.77
C LEU A 8 -17.10 34.85 2.82
N PHE A 9 -16.17 34.06 3.35
CA PHE A 9 -14.74 34.35 3.29
C PHE A 9 -14.14 33.65 2.08
N CYS A 10 -13.61 34.43 1.14
CA CYS A 10 -13.00 33.97 -0.09
C CYS A 10 -11.48 34.09 0.01
N LEU A 11 -10.76 33.09 -0.51
CA LEU A 11 -9.29 33.07 -0.60
C LEU A 11 -8.91 32.85 -2.07
N VAL A 12 -8.06 33.71 -2.63
CA VAL A 12 -7.52 33.50 -3.98
C VAL A 12 -6.44 32.43 -3.91
N ASN A 13 -6.46 31.47 -4.83
CA ASN A 13 -5.46 30.41 -4.87
C ASN A 13 -4.06 31.01 -5.10
N GLY A 14 -3.14 30.81 -4.14
CA GLY A 14 -1.81 31.43 -4.13
C GLY A 14 -1.67 32.61 -3.16
N ASP A 15 -2.77 33.13 -2.62
CA ASP A 15 -2.76 34.16 -1.58
C ASP A 15 -2.90 33.56 -0.17
N SER A 16 -2.41 34.31 0.84
CA SER A 16 -2.46 33.95 2.26
C SER A 16 -3.52 34.73 3.05
N VAL A 17 -4.22 35.67 2.42
CA VAL A 17 -5.19 36.56 3.08
C VAL A 17 -6.57 36.38 2.47
N ALA A 18 -7.51 35.89 3.29
CA ALA A 18 -8.92 35.82 2.90
C ALA A 18 -9.59 37.20 2.97
N PHE A 19 -10.58 37.43 2.12
CA PHE A 19 -11.43 38.62 2.09
C PHE A 19 -12.91 38.21 2.17
N SER A 20 -13.75 39.06 2.76
CA SER A 20 -15.18 38.77 2.89
C SER A 20 -15.99 39.33 1.71
N VAL A 21 -17.00 38.56 1.31
CA VAL A 21 -18.01 38.93 0.31
C VAL A 21 -19.37 38.65 0.91
N ASP A 22 -20.22 39.67 0.93
CA ASP A 22 -21.61 39.55 1.39
C ASP A 22 -22.51 39.25 0.19
N ILE A 23 -23.37 38.24 0.32
CA ILE A 23 -24.33 37.84 -0.72
C ILE A 23 -25.64 37.40 -0.08
N ASP A 24 -26.77 37.75 -0.68
CA ASP A 24 -28.07 37.24 -0.23
C ASP A 24 -28.16 35.72 -0.45
N ALA A 25 -28.60 34.98 0.57
CA ALA A 25 -28.71 33.52 0.57
C ALA A 25 -29.56 32.96 -0.59
N SER A 26 -30.46 33.75 -1.15
CA SER A 26 -31.30 33.38 -2.29
C SER A 26 -30.62 33.51 -3.65
N LYS A 27 -29.42 34.12 -3.71
CA LYS A 27 -28.69 34.38 -4.96
C LYS A 27 -27.86 33.18 -5.42
N THR A 28 -27.67 33.07 -6.73
CA THR A 28 -26.94 31.97 -7.37
C THR A 28 -25.43 32.18 -7.33
N VAL A 29 -24.67 31.12 -7.66
CA VAL A 29 -23.20 31.15 -7.71
C VAL A 29 -22.66 32.18 -8.71
N ASP A 30 -23.37 32.47 -9.80
CA ASP A 30 -22.95 33.50 -10.75
C ASP A 30 -22.93 34.90 -10.13
N HIS A 31 -23.94 35.21 -9.31
CA HIS A 31 -23.96 36.46 -8.54
C HIS A 31 -22.80 36.54 -7.53
N LEU A 32 -22.37 35.40 -6.98
CA LEU A 32 -21.20 35.34 -6.11
C LEU A 32 -19.91 35.62 -6.88
N LYS A 33 -19.76 35.10 -8.09
CA LYS A 33 -18.60 35.37 -8.96
C LYS A 33 -18.51 36.86 -9.32
N ASP A 34 -19.65 37.49 -9.63
CA ASP A 34 -19.72 38.92 -9.89
C ASP A 34 -19.38 39.76 -8.64
N ALA A 35 -19.88 39.36 -7.46
CA ALA A 35 -19.59 40.02 -6.20
C ALA A 35 -18.10 39.92 -5.81
N ILE A 36 -17.46 38.76 -6.03
CA ILE A 36 -16.02 38.55 -5.82
C ILE A 36 -15.21 39.50 -6.72
N LYS A 37 -15.52 39.55 -8.01
CA LYS A 37 -14.80 40.41 -8.97
C LYS A 37 -14.98 41.90 -8.65
N THR A 38 -16.15 42.30 -8.17
CA THR A 38 -16.42 43.68 -7.73
C THR A 38 -15.62 44.05 -6.49
N LYS A 39 -15.37 43.10 -5.59
CA LYS A 39 -14.64 43.34 -4.34
C LYS A 39 -13.13 43.55 -4.56
N ILE A 40 -12.54 42.84 -5.52
CA ILE A 40 -11.09 42.91 -5.84
C ILE A 40 -10.84 43.01 -7.36
N PRO A 41 -11.23 44.15 -7.97
CA PRO A 41 -11.24 44.30 -9.43
C PRO A 41 -9.85 44.22 -10.08
N ASP A 42 -8.81 44.64 -9.37
CA ASP A 42 -7.44 44.64 -9.88
C ASP A 42 -6.86 43.22 -9.98
N THR A 43 -7.21 42.33 -9.04
CA THR A 43 -6.71 40.95 -8.98
C THR A 43 -7.21 40.10 -10.14
N PHE A 44 -8.44 40.34 -10.61
CA PHE A 44 -9.06 39.60 -11.72
C PHE A 44 -9.19 40.43 -13.01
N LYS A 45 -8.32 41.42 -13.19
CA LYS A 45 -8.32 42.25 -14.39
C LYS A 45 -8.11 41.40 -15.64
N GLY A 46 -9.07 41.45 -16.56
CA GLY A 46 -9.03 40.68 -17.82
C GLY A 46 -9.61 39.26 -17.74
N VAL A 47 -10.13 38.82 -16.59
CA VAL A 47 -10.82 37.54 -16.43
C VAL A 47 -12.32 37.78 -16.29
N ASP A 48 -13.16 37.16 -17.13
CA ASP A 48 -14.62 37.28 -16.98
C ASP A 48 -15.10 36.55 -15.73
N ALA A 49 -16.16 37.05 -15.07
CA ALA A 49 -16.67 36.43 -13.85
C ALA A 49 -17.07 34.96 -14.08
N LYS A 50 -17.63 34.64 -15.26
CA LYS A 50 -17.98 33.27 -15.67
C LYS A 50 -16.79 32.29 -15.63
N ASP A 51 -15.58 32.78 -15.89
CA ASP A 51 -14.35 31.98 -15.97
C ASP A 51 -13.71 31.75 -14.58
N LEU A 52 -14.24 32.38 -13.52
CA LEU A 52 -13.83 32.09 -12.15
C LEU A 52 -14.27 30.67 -11.75
N THR A 53 -13.31 29.85 -11.34
CA THR A 53 -13.59 28.53 -10.73
C THR A 53 -13.60 28.69 -9.22
N LEU A 54 -14.70 28.31 -8.57
CA LEU A 54 -14.86 28.40 -7.12
C LEU A 54 -14.84 27.00 -6.51
N TRP A 55 -14.07 26.81 -5.44
CA TRP A 55 -14.08 25.59 -4.62
C TRP A 55 -14.58 25.90 -3.22
N ARG A 56 -15.47 25.06 -2.69
CA ARG A 56 -15.80 25.10 -1.27
C ARG A 56 -14.69 24.38 -0.51
N VAL A 57 -14.00 25.11 0.36
CA VAL A 57 -12.88 24.59 1.16
C VAL A 57 -13.18 24.76 2.66
N SER A 58 -12.80 23.77 3.45
CA SER A 58 -12.86 23.85 4.92
C SER A 58 -11.46 24.17 5.44
N ILE A 59 -11.16 25.45 5.61
CA ILE A 59 -9.87 25.94 6.13
C ILE A 59 -10.10 26.44 7.56
N PRO A 60 -9.43 25.90 8.59
CA PRO A 60 -9.53 26.44 9.94
C PRO A 60 -8.90 27.84 9.99
N LEU A 61 -9.73 28.88 10.09
CA LEU A 61 -9.28 30.26 10.24
C LEU A 61 -8.96 30.52 11.72
N VAL A 62 -7.68 30.72 12.05
CA VAL A 62 -7.27 31.20 13.37
C VAL A 62 -7.50 32.72 13.44
N PRO A 63 -8.25 33.27 14.41
CA PRO A 63 -8.56 34.69 14.48
C PRO A 63 -7.32 35.59 14.65
N LYS A 64 -7.23 36.67 13.86
CA LYS A 64 -6.14 37.66 13.79
C LYS A 64 -5.91 38.55 15.04
N LYS A 65 -6.37 38.18 16.24
CA LYS A 65 -6.31 39.08 17.42
C LYS A 65 -5.08 39.00 18.31
N ASP A 66 -4.09 38.17 17.98
CA ASP A 66 -2.88 38.03 18.83
C ASP A 66 -1.57 38.56 18.20
N LEU A 67 -1.64 39.41 17.16
CA LEU A 67 -0.45 39.86 16.42
C LEU A 67 0.28 41.11 16.98
N HIS A 68 -0.14 41.70 18.11
CA HIS A 68 0.52 42.90 18.67
C HIS A 68 0.77 42.89 20.19
N ALA A 69 0.72 41.75 20.87
CA ALA A 69 1.35 41.65 22.18
C ALA A 69 2.88 41.48 21.98
N PRO A 70 3.75 42.16 22.74
CA PRO A 70 5.17 41.82 22.74
C PRO A 70 5.28 40.34 23.04
N VAL A 71 5.92 39.60 22.13
CA VAL A 71 6.16 38.16 22.22
C VAL A 71 6.62 37.87 23.66
N PRO A 72 5.82 37.19 24.50
CA PRO A 72 6.39 36.62 25.70
C PRO A 72 7.53 35.73 25.20
N ALA A 73 8.72 35.91 25.78
CA ALA A 73 9.93 35.18 25.41
C ALA A 73 9.56 33.75 25.02
N ARG A 74 10.03 33.32 23.82
CA ARG A 74 9.81 31.98 23.25
C ARG A 74 9.51 31.00 24.38
N PRO A 75 8.36 30.28 24.41
CA PRO A 75 8.37 29.04 25.16
C PRO A 75 9.58 28.29 24.59
N SER A 76 10.58 28.09 25.45
CA SER A 76 11.81 27.41 25.08
C SER A 76 11.38 26.19 24.28
N THR A 77 11.79 26.08 23.01
CA THR A 77 11.62 24.83 22.26
C THR A 77 11.99 23.72 23.23
N PRO A 78 11.10 22.76 23.54
CA PRO A 78 11.42 21.75 24.54
C PRO A 78 12.79 21.18 24.17
N GLN A 79 13.78 21.36 25.06
CA GLN A 79 15.12 20.88 24.79
C GLN A 79 15.00 19.37 24.66
N LEU A 80 15.32 18.86 23.47
CA LEU A 80 15.32 17.43 23.23
C LEU A 80 16.30 16.78 24.20
N LYS A 81 15.88 15.68 24.81
CA LYS A 81 16.69 14.91 25.76
C LYS A 81 17.88 14.30 25.03
N SER A 82 19.07 14.59 25.55
CA SER A 82 20.32 13.98 25.10
C SER A 82 20.79 13.00 26.16
N ILE A 83 20.99 11.73 25.79
CA ILE A 83 21.32 10.66 26.75
C ILE A 83 22.76 10.16 26.50
N PRO A 84 23.64 10.21 27.51
CA PRO A 84 24.97 9.62 27.43
C PRO A 84 24.93 8.12 27.11
N LYS A 85 25.93 7.64 26.35
CA LYS A 85 25.97 6.26 25.84
C LYS A 85 25.91 5.19 26.94
N ASP A 86 26.48 5.47 28.10
CA ASP A 86 26.52 4.61 29.28
C ASP A 86 25.16 4.48 29.98
N LEU A 87 24.27 5.47 29.84
CA LEU A 87 22.93 5.47 30.43
C LEU A 87 21.83 4.95 29.48
N LEU A 88 22.18 4.66 28.22
CA LEU A 88 21.19 4.24 27.21
C LEU A 88 20.43 2.96 27.58
N GLU A 89 21.05 2.03 28.33
CA GLU A 89 20.35 0.79 28.72
C GLU A 89 19.21 1.09 29.70
N GLN A 90 19.53 1.82 30.75
CA GLN A 90 18.59 2.21 31.79
C GLN A 90 17.46 3.07 31.21
N GLU A 91 17.79 3.97 30.28
CA GLU A 91 16.77 4.78 29.62
C GLU A 91 15.85 3.94 28.73
N LEU A 92 16.39 2.96 27.99
CA LEU A 92 15.57 2.06 27.18
C LEU A 92 14.64 1.20 28.05
N GLU A 93 15.14 0.70 29.17
CA GLU A 93 14.33 -0.02 30.16
C GLU A 93 13.23 0.89 30.74
N ALA A 94 13.56 2.12 31.13
CA ALA A 94 12.59 3.09 31.63
C ALA A 94 11.50 3.43 30.60
N ILE A 95 11.86 3.59 29.31
CA ILE A 95 10.88 3.78 28.22
C ILE A 95 9.93 2.57 28.14
N LEU A 96 10.45 1.35 28.26
CA LEU A 96 9.64 0.13 28.21
C LEU A 96 8.76 -0.05 29.45
N ASP A 97 9.24 0.36 30.64
CA ASP A 97 8.50 0.28 31.90
C ASP A 97 7.38 1.32 32.02
N GLU A 98 7.62 2.54 31.52
CA GLU A 98 6.61 3.62 31.52
C GLU A 98 5.41 3.29 30.61
N ILE A 99 5.67 2.56 29.52
CA ILE A 99 4.61 2.11 28.63
C ILE A 99 3.99 0.88 29.27
N GLN A 100 2.97 1.10 30.10
CA GLN A 100 2.03 0.05 30.47
C GLN A 100 1.45 -0.51 29.18
N LEU A 101 2.02 -1.60 28.67
CA LEU A 101 1.42 -2.27 27.53
C LEU A 101 0.02 -2.66 27.95
N ARG A 102 -0.96 -2.06 27.25
CA ARG A 102 -2.31 -2.61 27.24
C ARG A 102 -2.15 -4.09 26.91
N PRO A 103 -2.85 -5.00 27.61
CA PRO A 103 -2.67 -6.42 27.41
C PRO A 103 -2.62 -6.71 25.91
N THR A 104 -1.54 -7.39 25.49
CA THR A 104 -1.44 -8.07 24.20
C THR A 104 -2.80 -8.62 23.86
N THR A 105 -3.22 -8.49 22.60
CA THR A 105 -4.55 -8.85 22.11
C THR A 105 -5.15 -9.94 22.99
N PRO A 106 -6.19 -9.67 23.84
CA PRO A 106 -6.75 -10.73 24.66
C PRO A 106 -7.04 -11.86 23.70
N SER A 107 -6.41 -13.02 23.91
CA SER A 107 -6.43 -14.07 22.93
C SER A 107 -7.90 -14.32 22.64
N VAL A 108 -8.32 -13.98 21.42
CA VAL A 108 -9.71 -14.21 21.02
C VAL A 108 -9.96 -15.67 21.32
N ASP A 109 -11.00 -15.98 22.10
CA ASP A 109 -11.24 -17.33 22.56
C ASP A 109 -11.34 -18.23 21.31
N PRO A 110 -10.44 -19.21 21.14
CA PRO A 110 -10.47 -20.09 19.98
C PRO A 110 -11.84 -20.75 19.78
N MET A 111 -12.57 -21.01 20.87
CA MET A 111 -13.93 -21.55 20.82
C MET A 111 -14.94 -20.54 20.26
N GLU A 112 -14.79 -19.26 20.57
CA GLU A 112 -15.64 -18.20 20.01
C GLU A 112 -15.40 -18.03 18.50
N VAL A 113 -14.13 -18.05 18.08
CA VAL A 113 -13.76 -18.01 16.65
C VAL A 113 -14.36 -19.21 15.91
N GLU A 114 -14.18 -20.41 16.46
CA GLU A 114 -14.70 -21.64 15.85
C GLU A 114 -16.22 -21.63 15.78
N ALA A 115 -16.91 -21.26 16.86
CA ALA A 115 -18.37 -21.17 16.89
C ALA A 115 -18.91 -20.17 15.85
N PHE A 116 -18.31 -18.97 15.77
CA PHE A 116 -18.70 -17.97 14.78
C PHE A 116 -18.47 -18.45 13.35
N GLN A 117 -17.29 -19.00 13.05
CA GLN A 117 -16.98 -19.47 11.70
C GLN A 117 -17.81 -20.69 11.30
N ASN A 118 -18.16 -21.56 12.24
CA ASN A 118 -19.08 -22.66 12.00
C ASN A 118 -20.51 -22.16 11.71
N GLU A 119 -20.97 -21.11 12.40
CA GLU A 119 -22.25 -20.46 12.08
C GLU A 119 -22.22 -19.80 10.69
N GLU A 120 -21.18 -19.02 10.37
CA GLU A 120 -21.13 -18.26 9.12
C GLU A 120 -20.81 -19.11 7.88
N LEU A 121 -19.92 -20.11 7.98
CA LEU A 121 -19.64 -21.03 6.85
C LEU A 121 -20.66 -22.17 6.74
N GLY A 122 -21.40 -22.45 7.81
CA GLY A 122 -22.43 -23.50 7.87
C GLY A 122 -21.95 -24.84 7.31
N PRO A 123 -22.59 -25.38 6.25
CA PRO A 123 -22.22 -26.68 5.68
C PRO A 123 -20.84 -26.71 5.00
N PHE A 124 -20.18 -25.55 4.83
CA PHE A 124 -18.82 -25.44 4.31
C PHE A 124 -17.76 -25.35 5.43
N PHE A 125 -18.17 -25.31 6.69
CA PHE A 125 -17.22 -25.31 7.80
C PHE A 125 -16.43 -26.62 7.82
N LYS A 126 -15.09 -26.50 7.80
CA LYS A 126 -14.17 -27.64 7.82
C LYS A 126 -13.10 -27.50 8.89
N ARG A 127 -12.58 -26.29 9.04
CA ARG A 127 -11.55 -25.92 9.99
C ARG A 127 -11.66 -24.44 10.28
N THR A 128 -11.08 -24.02 11.40
CA THR A 128 -10.91 -22.61 11.73
C THR A 128 -9.95 -21.95 10.74
N LEU A 129 -10.44 -20.93 10.04
CA LEU A 129 -9.68 -20.04 9.18
C LEU A 129 -9.06 -18.90 10.02
N PRO A 130 -7.99 -18.24 9.53
CA PRO A 130 -7.37 -17.14 10.23
C PRO A 130 -8.37 -16.01 10.52
N HIS A 131 -8.33 -15.47 11.73
CA HIS A 131 -9.18 -14.36 12.16
C HIS A 131 -8.42 -13.03 12.23
N GLY A 132 -9.18 -11.94 12.25
CA GLY A 132 -8.69 -10.57 12.39
C GLY A 132 -8.55 -10.15 13.86
N GLU A 133 -9.02 -8.94 14.17
CA GLU A 133 -8.95 -8.40 15.54
C GLU A 133 -10.02 -9.01 16.47
N THR A 134 -11.13 -9.47 15.89
CA THR A 134 -12.24 -10.07 16.62
C THR A 134 -12.51 -11.49 16.14
N ALA A 135 -13.24 -12.28 16.94
CA ALA A 135 -13.71 -13.62 16.55
C ALA A 135 -14.57 -13.61 15.27
N ARG A 136 -15.13 -12.45 14.94
CA ARG A 136 -16.08 -12.27 13.84
C ARG A 136 -15.43 -11.88 12.51
N ASP A 137 -14.12 -11.64 12.51
CA ASP A 137 -13.40 -11.22 11.32
C ASP A 137 -12.65 -12.40 10.72
N ILE A 138 -13.01 -12.87 9.52
CA ILE A 138 -12.20 -13.85 8.77
C ILE A 138 -11.19 -13.09 7.92
N LYS A 139 -9.90 -13.39 8.08
CA LYS A 139 -8.79 -12.64 7.45
C LYS A 139 -7.93 -13.56 6.59
N LEU A 140 -8.45 -13.98 5.44
CA LEU A 140 -7.82 -15.00 4.57
C LEU A 140 -6.40 -14.65 4.09
N VAL A 141 -6.03 -13.37 4.05
CA VAL A 141 -4.64 -12.98 3.74
C VAL A 141 -3.62 -13.58 4.71
N MET A 142 -4.04 -13.88 5.95
CA MET A 142 -3.20 -14.47 7.00
C MET A 142 -2.93 -15.98 6.78
N LEU A 143 -3.51 -16.60 5.75
CA LEU A 143 -3.25 -17.99 5.38
C LEU A 143 -1.81 -18.20 4.85
N GLY A 144 -1.16 -17.15 4.33
CA GLY A 144 0.13 -17.29 3.67
C GLY A 144 0.05 -18.16 2.40
N LEU A 145 1.08 -18.97 2.14
CA LEU A 145 1.19 -19.79 0.93
C LEU A 145 0.69 -21.23 1.14
N GLU A 146 -0.63 -21.40 1.23
CA GLU A 146 -1.28 -22.69 1.57
C GLU A 146 -0.96 -23.87 0.64
N LEU A 147 -0.63 -23.63 -0.64
CA LEU A 147 -0.25 -24.69 -1.58
C LEU A 147 1.27 -24.94 -1.65
N GLY A 148 2.07 -24.23 -0.85
CA GLY A 148 3.53 -24.35 -0.85
C GLY A 148 4.21 -23.90 -2.14
N LYS A 149 3.48 -23.24 -3.04
CA LYS A 149 4.05 -22.64 -4.24
C LYS A 149 4.69 -21.31 -3.87
N LEU A 150 5.98 -21.18 -4.11
CA LEU A 150 6.79 -20.02 -3.70
C LEU A 150 7.03 -19.07 -4.88
N ALA A 151 7.02 -17.77 -4.60
CA ALA A 151 7.45 -16.75 -5.56
C ALA A 151 8.98 -16.72 -5.67
N ARG A 152 9.49 -16.40 -6.87
CA ARG A 152 10.92 -16.50 -7.19
C ARG A 152 11.47 -15.29 -7.94
N THR A 153 12.78 -15.09 -7.79
CA THR A 153 13.59 -14.24 -8.69
C THR A 153 13.80 -14.95 -10.03
N SER A 154 14.32 -14.21 -11.02
CA SER A 154 14.76 -14.79 -12.31
C SER A 154 15.77 -15.92 -12.16
N ASP A 155 16.60 -15.86 -11.13
CA ASP A 155 17.65 -16.84 -10.86
C ASP A 155 17.15 -18.01 -9.99
N GLY A 156 15.84 -18.04 -9.71
CA GLY A 156 15.17 -19.12 -8.97
C GLY A 156 15.20 -19.00 -7.45
N GLU A 157 15.74 -17.91 -6.91
CA GLU A 157 15.80 -17.67 -5.46
C GLU A 157 14.42 -17.32 -4.90
N THR A 158 14.12 -17.82 -3.71
CA THR A 158 12.86 -17.51 -3.01
C THR A 158 13.10 -16.40 -1.99
N LEU A 159 12.03 -15.77 -1.51
CA LEU A 159 12.17 -14.78 -0.43
C LEU A 159 12.78 -15.39 0.85
N HIS A 160 12.43 -16.64 1.17
CA HIS A 160 13.01 -17.36 2.31
C HIS A 160 14.52 -17.51 2.15
N SER A 161 15.00 -18.02 1.01
CA SER A 161 16.45 -18.19 0.79
C SER A 161 17.20 -16.86 0.83
N ILE A 162 16.62 -15.79 0.27
CA ILE A 162 17.19 -14.44 0.34
C ILE A 162 17.39 -14.00 1.80
N VAL A 163 16.39 -14.21 2.66
CA VAL A 163 16.45 -13.81 4.06
C VAL A 163 17.38 -14.71 4.87
N GLU A 164 17.37 -16.01 4.61
CA GLU A 164 18.28 -16.98 5.23
C GLU A 164 19.75 -16.62 4.94
N ASP A 165 20.06 -16.23 3.71
CA ASP A 165 21.40 -15.76 3.32
C ASP A 165 21.81 -14.48 4.06
N ASP A 166 20.86 -13.65 4.49
CA ASP A 166 21.12 -12.38 5.19
C ASP A 166 21.28 -12.54 6.71
N ILE A 167 20.99 -13.72 7.26
CA ILE A 167 21.14 -13.99 8.69
C ILE A 167 22.62 -13.81 9.09
N GLY A 168 22.84 -13.02 10.15
CA GLY A 168 24.18 -12.77 10.69
C GLY A 168 24.98 -11.68 9.98
N LYS A 169 24.58 -11.22 8.79
CA LYS A 169 25.27 -10.12 8.11
C LYS A 169 25.19 -8.81 8.92
N TYR A 170 26.25 -8.01 8.92
CA TYR A 170 26.24 -6.69 9.57
C TYR A 170 25.99 -5.53 8.59
N SER A 171 26.38 -5.72 7.33
CA SER A 171 26.15 -4.82 6.20
C SER A 171 25.66 -5.62 5.00
N ASP A 172 25.32 -4.92 3.92
CA ASP A 172 25.08 -5.52 2.60
C ASP A 172 23.94 -6.55 2.56
N ARG A 173 22.92 -6.35 3.40
CA ARG A 173 21.66 -7.08 3.33
C ARG A 173 20.91 -6.73 2.05
N ARG A 174 20.07 -7.66 1.60
CA ARG A 174 19.31 -7.49 0.38
C ARG A 174 18.12 -6.55 0.53
N VAL A 175 17.84 -5.85 -0.55
CA VAL A 175 16.58 -5.14 -0.76
C VAL A 175 15.81 -5.87 -1.86
N VAL A 176 14.60 -6.30 -1.55
CA VAL A 176 13.76 -7.10 -2.44
C VAL A 176 12.56 -6.29 -2.88
N ALA A 177 12.35 -6.14 -4.19
CA ALA A 177 11.11 -5.60 -4.73
C ALA A 177 10.27 -6.72 -5.36
N MET A 178 8.98 -6.78 -5.00
CA MET A 178 8.04 -7.73 -5.62
C MET A 178 7.15 -7.02 -6.64
N VAL A 179 7.29 -7.38 -7.91
CA VAL A 179 6.55 -6.77 -9.01
C VAL A 179 5.65 -7.83 -9.64
N ALA A 180 4.36 -7.74 -9.38
CA ALA A 180 3.34 -8.64 -9.91
C ALA A 180 1.95 -8.03 -9.80
N PRO A 181 0.96 -8.52 -10.59
CA PRO A 181 -0.42 -8.07 -10.50
C PRO A 181 -1.02 -8.11 -9.08
N SER A 182 -2.07 -7.32 -8.89
CA SER A 182 -2.89 -7.40 -7.68
C SER A 182 -3.51 -8.78 -7.55
N GLY A 183 -3.33 -9.44 -6.39
CA GLY A 183 -3.86 -10.78 -6.12
C GLY A 183 -2.92 -11.95 -6.43
N SER A 184 -1.71 -11.70 -6.94
CA SER A 184 -0.71 -12.75 -7.22
C SER A 184 -0.08 -13.40 -5.98
N GLY A 185 -0.35 -12.89 -4.77
CA GLY A 185 0.16 -13.46 -3.52
C GLY A 185 1.39 -12.76 -2.91
N LYS A 186 1.65 -11.48 -3.24
CA LYS A 186 2.74 -10.67 -2.66
C LYS A 186 2.66 -10.62 -1.13
N THR A 187 1.53 -10.14 -0.60
CA THR A 187 1.28 -10.10 0.86
C THR A 187 1.30 -11.50 1.47
N ALA A 188 0.69 -12.50 0.81
CA ALA A 188 0.72 -13.89 1.27
C ALA A 188 2.15 -14.45 1.39
N THR A 189 3.06 -14.03 0.51
CA THR A 189 4.48 -14.41 0.57
C THR A 189 5.17 -13.79 1.79
N VAL A 190 4.81 -12.56 2.16
CA VAL A 190 5.34 -11.92 3.38
C VAL A 190 4.75 -12.54 4.65
N VAL A 191 3.46 -12.90 4.65
CA VAL A 191 2.85 -13.62 5.77
C VAL A 191 3.46 -15.01 5.94
N ASP A 192 3.72 -15.71 4.83
CA ASP A 192 4.42 -17.01 4.84
C ASP A 192 5.85 -16.86 5.40
N LEU A 193 6.56 -15.79 5.03
CA LEU A 193 7.85 -15.45 5.63
C LEU A 193 7.76 -15.21 7.13
N ALA A 194 6.69 -14.54 7.58
CA ALA A 194 6.41 -14.29 8.99
C ALA A 194 6.11 -15.56 9.79
N SER A 195 5.94 -16.73 9.15
CA SER A 195 5.89 -18.02 9.87
C SER A 195 7.28 -18.50 10.34
N LYS A 196 8.36 -17.98 9.75
CA LYS A 196 9.75 -18.42 10.03
C LYS A 196 10.69 -17.32 10.50
N HIS A 197 10.41 -16.07 10.18
CA HIS A 197 11.28 -14.93 10.48
C HIS A 197 10.49 -13.76 11.01
N PHE A 198 11.12 -12.90 11.83
CA PHE A 198 10.44 -11.73 12.37
C PHE A 198 10.32 -10.66 11.28
N VAL A 199 9.09 -10.31 10.93
CA VAL A 199 8.78 -9.30 9.92
C VAL A 199 8.17 -8.09 10.60
N ILE A 200 8.84 -6.94 10.53
CA ILE A 200 8.24 -5.64 10.81
C ILE A 200 7.44 -5.26 9.56
N TYR A 201 6.12 -5.33 9.67
CA TYR A 201 5.17 -5.06 8.60
C TYR A 201 4.65 -3.63 8.70
N CYS A 202 4.80 -2.87 7.63
CA CYS A 202 4.35 -1.49 7.55
C CYS A 202 3.54 -1.29 6.29
N VAL A 203 2.33 -0.73 6.43
CA VAL A 203 1.45 -0.48 5.29
C VAL A 203 1.48 1.00 4.97
N CYS A 204 2.01 1.34 3.79
CA CYS A 204 1.97 2.69 3.29
C CYS A 204 0.53 3.08 2.97
N CYS A 205 -0.04 4.00 3.74
CA CYS A 205 -1.42 4.44 3.60
C CYS A 205 -1.55 5.96 3.75
N ILE A 206 -2.58 6.52 3.11
CA ILE A 206 -2.99 7.93 3.21
C ILE A 206 -4.42 7.93 3.77
N PRO A 207 -4.84 8.94 4.55
CA PRO A 207 -6.24 9.08 4.96
C PRO A 207 -7.14 9.15 3.72
N SER A 208 -7.82 8.05 3.39
CA SER A 208 -8.77 8.00 2.28
C SER A 208 -10.05 7.28 2.71
N PRO A 209 -11.23 7.86 2.44
CA PRO A 209 -12.52 7.22 2.73
C PRO A 209 -12.87 6.11 1.72
N THR A 210 -12.15 5.97 0.59
CA THR A 210 -12.59 5.14 -0.55
C THR A 210 -11.86 3.80 -0.68
N ILE A 211 -10.72 3.60 -0.02
CA ILE A 211 -9.94 2.35 -0.10
C ILE A 211 -9.46 2.00 1.30
N SER A 212 -10.01 0.94 1.89
CA SER A 212 -9.49 0.37 3.13
C SER A 212 -8.53 -0.76 2.79
N PRO A 213 -7.21 -0.60 2.97
CA PRO A 213 -6.27 -1.70 2.81
C PRO A 213 -6.61 -2.85 3.77
N VAL A 214 -6.19 -4.07 3.41
CA VAL A 214 -6.43 -5.30 4.21
C VAL A 214 -5.82 -5.21 5.61
N PHE A 215 -4.73 -4.45 5.72
CA PHE A 215 -4.10 -4.05 6.98
C PHE A 215 -4.06 -2.52 7.03
N LYS A 216 -4.30 -1.93 8.20
CA LYS A 216 -4.15 -0.49 8.42
C LYS A 216 -2.93 -0.24 9.30
N ASP A 217 -2.17 0.80 8.99
CA ASP A 217 -1.05 1.24 9.81
C ASP A 217 -1.22 2.72 10.16
N PRO A 218 -1.91 3.04 11.27
CA PRO A 218 -2.15 4.43 11.67
C PRO A 218 -0.83 5.18 11.95
N ASN A 219 0.23 4.48 12.37
CA ASN A 219 1.52 5.09 12.65
C ASN A 219 2.22 5.54 11.36
N PHE A 220 2.04 4.81 10.25
CA PHE A 220 2.54 5.26 8.96
C PHE A 220 1.84 6.53 8.46
N ILE A 221 0.53 6.66 8.70
CA ILE A 221 -0.22 7.89 8.37
C ILE A 221 0.42 9.08 9.08
N THR A 222 0.62 8.97 10.40
CA THR A 222 1.28 10.02 11.19
C THR A 222 2.71 10.28 10.73
N LEU A 223 3.48 9.24 10.37
CA LEU A 223 4.82 9.39 9.79
C LEU A 223 4.80 10.20 8.49
N ALA A 224 3.88 9.88 7.57
CA ALA A 224 3.76 10.57 6.29
C ALA A 224 3.34 12.05 6.48
N GLU A 225 2.41 12.32 7.40
CA GLU A 225 1.99 13.67 7.76
C GLU A 225 3.11 14.49 8.41
N ASP A 226 3.87 13.90 9.34
CA ASP A 226 5.04 14.52 9.97
C ASP A 226 6.06 14.96 8.89
N ILE A 227 6.33 14.10 7.91
CA ILE A 227 7.32 14.35 6.86
C ILE A 227 6.83 15.40 5.85
N GLU A 228 5.57 15.35 5.46
CA GLU A 228 4.96 16.39 4.62
C GLU A 228 4.99 17.76 5.33
N SER A 229 4.75 17.79 6.64
CA SER A 229 4.87 19.00 7.45
C SER A 229 6.31 19.53 7.49
N MET A 230 7.31 18.65 7.69
CA MET A 230 8.73 19.00 7.63
C MET A 230 9.10 19.60 6.27
N TYR A 231 8.64 18.99 5.17
CA TYR A 231 8.87 19.48 3.82
C TYR A 231 8.34 20.91 3.63
N ARG A 232 7.09 21.17 4.06
CA ARG A 232 6.49 22.50 4.00
C ARG A 232 7.26 23.52 4.85
N ALA A 233 7.70 23.14 6.04
CA ALA A 233 8.45 24.00 6.93
C ALA A 233 9.83 24.38 6.38
N VAL A 234 10.54 23.46 5.74
CA VAL A 234 11.84 23.74 5.08
C VAL A 234 11.63 24.66 3.88
N ILE A 235 10.62 24.40 3.04
CA ILE A 235 10.31 25.27 1.90
C ILE A 235 9.98 26.68 2.37
N HIS A 236 9.10 26.83 3.35
CA HIS A 236 8.69 28.15 3.85
C HIS A 236 9.88 28.92 4.44
N ARG A 237 10.80 28.26 5.16
CA ARG A 237 12.01 28.89 5.70
C ARG A 237 12.94 29.42 4.61
N ASN A 238 12.96 28.76 3.45
CA ASN A 238 13.84 29.09 2.33
C ASN A 238 13.15 29.95 1.24
N GLN A 239 11.88 30.33 1.40
CA GLN A 239 11.22 31.26 0.49
C GLN A 239 11.91 32.63 0.52
N GLY A 240 12.39 33.09 -0.64
CA GLY A 240 13.08 34.37 -0.80
C GLY A 240 14.61 34.33 -0.64
N HIS A 241 15.19 33.18 -0.30
CA HIS A 241 16.64 32.99 -0.24
C HIS A 241 17.12 32.24 -1.50
N SER A 242 18.23 32.67 -2.10
CA SER A 242 18.87 32.00 -3.24
C SER A 242 19.62 30.72 -2.80
N GLN A 243 18.97 29.87 -2.00
CA GLN A 243 19.53 28.57 -1.62
C GLN A 243 19.34 27.59 -2.78
N ASP A 244 20.37 26.79 -3.10
CA ASP A 244 20.29 25.80 -4.18
C ASP A 244 19.21 24.75 -3.83
N ALA A 245 18.36 24.39 -4.79
CA ALA A 245 17.28 23.44 -4.58
C ALA A 245 17.80 22.05 -4.15
N LYS A 246 19.07 21.76 -4.41
CA LYS A 246 19.78 20.58 -3.92
C LYS A 246 19.98 20.58 -2.40
N ASP A 247 20.26 21.74 -1.81
CA ASP A 247 20.49 21.87 -0.36
C ASP A 247 19.18 21.61 0.39
N ILE A 248 18.07 22.15 -0.11
CA ILE A 248 16.73 21.93 0.42
C ILE A 248 16.35 20.45 0.36
N ASP A 249 16.57 19.78 -0.78
CA ASP A 249 16.31 18.35 -0.92
C ASP A 249 17.18 17.50 0.02
N SER A 250 18.45 17.88 0.19
CA SER A 250 19.36 17.20 1.13
C SER A 250 18.93 17.37 2.58
N GLU A 251 18.51 18.56 3.00
CA GLU A 251 18.01 18.84 4.35
C GLU A 251 16.73 18.03 4.62
N VAL A 252 15.77 18.06 3.70
CA VAL A 252 14.52 17.29 3.81
C VAL A 252 14.82 15.79 3.94
N LYS A 253 15.73 15.26 3.12
CA LYS A 253 16.10 13.83 3.19
C LYS A 253 16.72 13.47 4.53
N ALA A 254 17.55 14.34 5.10
CA ALA A 254 18.14 14.13 6.42
C ALA A 254 17.05 14.08 7.51
N LEU A 255 16.16 15.08 7.55
CA LEU A 255 15.06 15.16 8.52
C LEU A 255 14.07 13.98 8.38
N ALA A 256 13.71 13.63 7.14
CA ALA A 256 12.88 12.46 6.87
C ALA A 256 13.56 11.17 7.36
N GLY A 257 14.87 11.02 7.11
CA GLY A 257 15.64 9.89 7.59
C GLY A 257 15.71 9.79 9.11
N GLU A 258 15.82 10.92 9.82
CA GLU A 258 15.76 10.97 11.29
C GLU A 258 14.40 10.50 11.81
N ARG A 259 13.31 11.01 11.23
CA ARG A 259 11.95 10.61 11.63
C ARG A 259 11.64 9.14 11.32
N VAL A 260 12.16 8.61 10.21
CA VAL A 260 12.07 7.18 9.87
C VAL A 260 12.86 6.32 10.87
N LYS A 261 14.06 6.74 11.29
CA LYS A 261 14.83 6.00 12.31
C LYS A 261 14.07 5.91 13.64
N LEU A 262 13.42 7.00 14.04
CA LEU A 262 12.58 7.03 15.24
C LEU A 262 11.41 6.04 15.13
N GLU A 263 10.69 6.05 14.00
CA GLU A 263 9.59 5.12 13.73
C GLU A 263 10.02 3.65 13.90
N PHE A 264 11.13 3.30 13.27
CA PHE A 264 11.59 1.92 13.26
C PHE A 264 12.30 1.52 14.56
N LEU A 265 12.86 2.48 15.31
CA LEU A 265 13.27 2.25 16.70
C LEU A 265 12.05 1.83 17.56
N ALA A 266 10.92 2.53 17.45
CA ALA A 266 9.69 2.15 18.16
C ALA A 266 9.25 0.72 17.83
N ARG A 267 9.23 0.36 16.54
CA ARG A 267 8.85 -1.00 16.10
C ARG A 267 9.82 -2.08 16.59
N LEU A 268 11.11 -1.79 16.65
CA LEU A 268 12.12 -2.70 17.20
C LEU A 268 12.01 -2.83 18.72
N LEU A 269 11.71 -1.74 19.43
CA LEU A 269 11.46 -1.78 20.88
C LEU A 269 10.22 -2.61 21.20
N PHE A 270 9.16 -2.49 20.39
CA PHE A 270 7.98 -3.34 20.53
C PHE A 270 8.32 -4.84 20.38
N LEU A 271 9.11 -5.21 19.36
CA LEU A 271 9.60 -6.59 19.21
C LEU A 271 10.46 -7.03 20.40
N GLN A 272 11.41 -6.18 20.83
CA GLN A 272 12.30 -6.48 21.95
C GLN A 272 11.49 -6.72 23.23
N HIS A 273 10.53 -5.86 23.52
CA HIS A 273 9.66 -5.98 24.69
C HIS A 273 8.88 -7.30 24.69
N LEU A 274 8.29 -7.69 23.56
CA LEU A 274 7.58 -8.96 23.46
C LEU A 274 8.51 -10.16 23.65
N LEU A 275 9.77 -10.07 23.18
CA LEU A 275 10.77 -11.11 23.39
C LEU A 275 11.28 -11.17 24.84
N ASP A 276 11.45 -10.02 25.49
CA ASP A 276 11.88 -9.92 26.89
C ASP A 276 10.79 -10.55 27.80
N ASN A 277 9.50 -10.36 27.48
CA ASN A 277 8.38 -10.98 28.22
C ASN A 277 8.07 -12.43 27.83
N ASN A 278 8.31 -12.80 26.57
CA ASN A 278 8.11 -14.15 26.05
C ASN A 278 9.32 -14.57 25.20
N PRO A 279 10.35 -15.19 25.80
CA PRO A 279 11.54 -15.64 25.07
C PRO A 279 11.25 -16.68 23.98
N THR A 280 10.08 -17.32 24.02
CA THR A 280 9.58 -18.30 23.04
C THR A 280 8.62 -17.70 22.01
N LEU A 281 8.49 -16.37 21.95
CA LEU A 281 7.63 -15.67 20.99
C LEU A 281 7.85 -16.18 19.57
N GLU A 282 6.78 -16.66 18.94
CA GLU A 282 6.83 -17.10 17.55
C GLU A 282 6.78 -15.90 16.60
N PRO A 283 7.48 -15.95 15.44
CA PRO A 283 7.47 -14.84 14.49
C PRO A 283 6.08 -14.47 13.96
N LEU A 284 5.21 -15.47 13.77
CA LEU A 284 3.83 -15.24 13.32
C LEU A 284 2.99 -14.58 14.40
N GLN A 285 3.26 -14.88 15.67
CA GLN A 285 2.62 -14.21 16.80
C GLN A 285 2.99 -12.72 16.82
N PHE A 286 4.27 -12.38 16.64
CA PHE A 286 4.70 -10.98 16.50
C PHE A 286 4.02 -10.27 15.33
N PHE A 287 3.91 -10.93 14.17
CA PHE A 287 3.21 -10.38 13.00
C PHE A 287 1.74 -10.07 13.29
N ARG A 288 1.05 -10.94 14.04
CA ARG A 288 -0.34 -10.69 14.46
C ARG A 288 -0.45 -9.55 15.46
N GLU A 289 0.40 -9.52 16.49
CA GLU A 289 0.37 -8.48 17.52
C GLU A 289 0.54 -7.07 16.91
N GLN A 290 1.50 -6.88 15.99
CA GLN A 290 1.72 -5.56 15.39
C GLN A 290 0.60 -5.11 14.44
N THR A 291 -0.05 -6.05 13.75
CA THR A 291 -1.09 -5.76 12.73
C THR A 291 -2.51 -5.68 13.31
N THR A 292 -2.61 -5.78 14.64
CA THR A 292 -3.85 -5.66 15.41
C THR A 292 -3.69 -4.54 16.45
N LYS A 293 -3.73 -4.83 17.76
CA LYS A 293 -3.70 -3.81 18.82
C LYS A 293 -2.31 -3.24 19.10
N GLY A 294 -1.24 -3.93 18.71
CA GLY A 294 0.14 -3.48 18.91
C GLY A 294 0.48 -2.17 18.20
N ALA A 295 -0.28 -1.78 17.17
CA ALA A 295 -0.14 -0.48 16.53
C ALA A 295 -0.29 0.69 17.51
N LEU A 296 -1.16 0.59 18.53
CA LEU A 296 -1.31 1.63 19.55
C LEU A 296 -0.05 1.76 20.40
N THR A 297 0.51 0.64 20.85
CA THR A 297 1.75 0.60 21.63
C THR A 297 2.93 1.16 20.84
N ILE A 298 3.03 0.83 19.55
CA ILE A 298 4.04 1.42 18.65
C ILE A 298 3.86 2.94 18.57
N GLY A 299 2.62 3.43 18.50
CA GLY A 299 2.31 4.86 18.52
C GLY A 299 2.73 5.55 19.82
N ASP A 300 2.48 4.92 20.97
CA ASP A 300 2.89 5.42 22.29
C ASP A 300 4.43 5.48 22.40
N LEU A 301 5.13 4.45 21.90
CA LEU A 301 6.59 4.43 21.79
C LEU A 301 7.09 5.57 20.89
N VAL A 302 6.49 5.78 19.71
CA VAL A 302 6.83 6.89 18.82
C VAL A 302 6.65 8.23 19.52
N TYR A 303 5.53 8.42 20.22
CA TYR A 303 5.25 9.64 20.96
C TYR A 303 6.32 9.92 22.03
N LYS A 304 6.69 8.90 22.81
CA LYS A 304 7.74 9.03 23.83
C LYS A 304 9.11 9.32 23.22
N LEU A 305 9.46 8.64 22.13
CA LEU A 305 10.74 8.80 21.46
C LEU A 305 10.91 10.19 20.82
N LYS A 306 9.82 10.93 20.55
CA LYS A 306 9.89 12.32 20.06
C LYS A 306 10.50 13.29 21.09
N GLU A 307 10.66 12.88 22.35
CA GLU A 307 11.33 13.68 23.39
C GLU A 307 12.86 13.73 23.24
N TYR A 308 13.47 12.84 22.45
CA TYR A 308 14.92 12.68 22.36
C TYR A 308 15.52 13.30 21.09
N ASP A 309 16.80 13.67 21.17
CA ASP A 309 17.53 14.17 20.02
C ASP A 309 17.93 13.07 19.03
N HIS A 310 18.26 13.47 17.79
CA HIS A 310 18.57 12.52 16.71
C HIS A 310 19.81 11.65 17.01
N ASN A 311 20.78 12.15 17.78
CA ASN A 311 21.99 11.41 18.12
C ASN A 311 21.68 10.29 19.12
N THR A 312 20.82 10.59 20.08
CA THR A 312 20.31 9.65 21.07
C THR A 312 19.47 8.57 20.40
N ILE A 313 18.54 8.96 19.51
CA ILE A 313 17.75 8.00 18.71
C ILE A 313 18.64 7.08 17.89
N GLN A 314 19.67 7.62 17.22
CA GLN A 314 20.62 6.81 16.45
C GLN A 314 21.40 5.82 17.34
N ALA A 315 21.80 6.25 18.54
CA ALA A 315 22.51 5.41 19.49
C ALA A 315 21.62 4.30 20.07
N MET A 316 20.39 4.64 20.46
CA MET A 316 19.36 3.69 20.90
C MET A 316 19.07 2.65 19.81
N LEU A 317 18.84 3.09 18.57
CA LEU A 317 18.62 2.22 17.42
C LEU A 317 19.77 1.24 17.22
N SER A 318 21.01 1.73 17.26
CA SER A 318 22.20 0.88 17.10
C SER A 318 22.31 -0.18 18.21
N LYS A 319 21.96 0.19 19.45
CA LYS A 319 21.99 -0.70 20.61
C LYS A 319 20.90 -1.78 20.54
N VAL A 320 19.66 -1.37 20.27
CA VAL A 320 18.51 -2.28 20.10
C VAL A 320 18.74 -3.25 18.93
N GLN A 321 19.25 -2.75 17.79
CA GLN A 321 19.59 -3.61 16.65
C GLN A 321 20.68 -4.64 17.00
N ALA A 322 21.70 -4.25 17.78
CA ALA A 322 22.74 -5.19 18.20
C ALA A 322 22.19 -6.26 19.16
N LYS A 323 21.34 -5.88 20.12
CA LYS A 323 20.67 -6.81 21.06
C LYS A 323 19.76 -7.79 20.32
N LEU A 324 18.89 -7.28 19.43
CA LEU A 324 18.02 -8.15 18.63
C LEU A 324 18.82 -9.06 17.71
N GLN A 325 19.86 -8.55 17.05
CA GLN A 325 20.70 -9.36 16.16
C GLN A 325 21.34 -10.53 16.89
N SER A 326 21.88 -10.35 18.10
CA SER A 326 22.49 -11.45 18.86
C SER A 326 21.47 -12.55 19.19
N ILE A 327 20.26 -12.15 19.61
CA ILE A 327 19.16 -13.06 19.90
C ILE A 327 18.73 -13.83 18.63
N LEU A 328 18.46 -13.11 17.55
CA LEU A 328 17.91 -13.69 16.32
C LEU A 328 18.91 -14.62 15.61
N VAL A 329 20.18 -14.21 15.53
CA VAL A 329 21.24 -15.05 14.91
C VAL A 329 21.43 -16.35 15.68
N SER A 330 21.39 -16.31 17.02
CA SER A 330 21.52 -17.53 17.84
C SER A 330 20.42 -18.56 17.55
N LYS A 331 19.24 -18.09 17.11
CA LYS A 331 18.07 -18.90 16.76
C LYS A 331 17.95 -19.16 15.25
N ARG A 332 18.90 -18.70 14.43
CA ARG A 332 18.83 -18.70 12.95
C ARG A 332 17.53 -18.05 12.42
N LEU A 333 17.16 -16.92 13.00
CA LEU A 333 16.00 -16.13 12.58
C LEU A 333 16.47 -14.86 11.87
N GLY A 334 15.82 -14.54 10.75
CA GLY A 334 15.98 -13.26 10.05
C GLY A 334 15.14 -12.15 10.67
N LEU A 335 15.58 -10.91 10.45
CA LEU A 335 14.79 -9.71 10.70
C LEU A 335 14.50 -9.03 9.35
N VAL A 336 13.23 -8.77 9.09
CA VAL A 336 12.75 -8.27 7.81
C VAL A 336 11.92 -7.01 8.05
N ILE A 337 12.07 -6.01 7.20
CA ILE A 337 11.19 -4.85 7.14
C ILE A 337 10.42 -4.96 5.83
N ALA A 338 9.09 -5.15 5.90
CA ALA A 338 8.22 -5.21 4.75
C ALA A 338 7.39 -3.94 4.63
N LEU A 339 7.57 -3.19 3.54
CA LEU A 339 6.75 -2.04 3.16
C LEU A 339 5.70 -2.50 2.17
N ASP A 340 4.44 -2.52 2.59
CA ASP A 340 3.28 -2.82 1.75
C ASP A 340 2.62 -1.54 1.21
N GLU A 341 1.95 -1.67 0.06
CA GLU A 341 1.36 -0.55 -0.68
C GLU A 341 2.35 0.62 -0.93
N ALA A 342 3.63 0.29 -1.16
CA ALA A 342 4.72 1.27 -1.26
C ALA A 342 4.53 2.35 -2.33
N GLN A 343 3.72 2.11 -3.36
CA GLN A 343 3.36 3.11 -4.36
C GLN A 343 2.65 4.33 -3.76
N VAL A 344 2.07 4.20 -2.56
CA VAL A 344 1.45 5.31 -1.83
C VAL A 344 2.49 6.33 -1.38
N ALA A 345 3.71 5.88 -1.09
CA ALA A 345 4.83 6.76 -0.73
C ALA A 345 5.58 7.32 -1.96
N MET A 346 5.17 6.94 -3.17
CA MET A 346 5.76 7.45 -4.43
C MET A 346 5.20 8.83 -4.78
N PRO A 347 5.95 9.65 -5.54
CA PRO A 347 5.41 10.91 -6.01
C PRO A 347 4.24 10.65 -6.98
N SER A 348 3.05 11.15 -6.67
CA SER A 348 1.87 10.96 -7.51
C SER A 348 2.09 11.55 -8.91
N SER A 349 2.04 10.71 -9.95
CA SER A 349 2.05 11.15 -11.36
C SER A 349 0.84 12.01 -11.73
N THR A 350 -0.21 12.01 -10.90
CA THR A 350 -1.48 12.72 -11.12
C THR A 350 -1.54 14.14 -10.53
N ALA A 351 -0.55 14.58 -9.75
CA ALA A 351 -0.50 15.95 -9.24
C ALA A 351 0.06 16.92 -10.31
N LYS A 352 -0.79 17.30 -11.27
CA LYS A 352 -0.55 18.39 -12.25
C LYS A 352 -0.57 19.79 -11.60
N ASN A 353 0.11 19.99 -10.47
CA ASN A 353 0.38 21.34 -9.97
C ASN A 353 1.77 21.76 -10.44
N GLN A 354 1.77 22.64 -11.45
CA GLN A 354 2.94 23.39 -11.91
C GLN A 354 3.40 24.31 -10.77
N ILE A 355 4.26 23.80 -9.89
CA ILE A 355 5.41 24.47 -9.28
C ILE A 355 6.26 23.33 -8.67
N GLN A 356 7.37 23.03 -9.35
CA GLN A 356 8.47 22.15 -8.94
C GLN A 356 8.25 20.62 -8.89
N SER A 357 7.66 20.05 -9.95
CA SER A 357 7.74 18.59 -10.23
C SER A 357 9.18 18.05 -10.42
N LYS A 358 10.19 18.92 -10.55
CA LYS A 358 11.60 18.56 -10.77
C LYS A 358 12.35 18.15 -9.48
N PHE A 359 11.80 18.45 -8.30
CA PHE A 359 12.48 18.25 -7.01
C PHE A 359 11.78 17.27 -6.06
N ARG A 360 10.64 16.68 -6.45
CA ARG A 360 9.94 15.70 -5.62
C ARG A 360 10.35 14.27 -6.00
N ARG A 361 11.48 13.82 -5.47
CA ARG A 361 11.64 12.38 -5.24
C ARG A 361 10.71 12.03 -4.08
N GLY A 362 9.61 11.30 -4.33
CA GLY A 362 8.60 11.04 -3.29
C GLY A 362 9.17 10.36 -2.04
N PHE A 363 8.38 10.31 -0.96
CA PHE A 363 8.80 9.82 0.36
C PHE A 363 9.42 8.41 0.32
N LEU A 364 9.08 7.57 -0.67
CA LEU A 364 9.67 6.24 -0.82
C LEU A 364 11.20 6.26 -0.98
N THR A 365 11.78 7.30 -1.60
CA THR A 365 13.25 7.39 -1.77
C THR A 365 13.98 7.50 -0.43
N PRO A 366 13.76 8.56 0.38
CA PRO A 366 14.41 8.65 1.69
C PRO A 366 14.02 7.50 2.61
N LEU A 367 12.79 7.01 2.54
CA LEU A 367 12.35 5.83 3.30
C LEU A 367 13.20 4.59 2.96
N SER A 368 13.31 4.24 1.67
CA SER A 368 14.09 3.08 1.23
C SER A 368 15.58 3.23 1.50
N ALA A 369 16.13 4.44 1.31
CA ALA A 369 17.53 4.74 1.60
C ALA A 369 17.84 4.60 3.11
N THR A 370 16.96 5.06 3.98
CA THR A 370 17.16 4.92 5.43
C THR A 370 17.00 3.46 5.88
N LEU A 371 16.00 2.75 5.37
CA LEU A 371 15.72 1.37 5.78
C LEU A 371 16.73 0.36 5.24
N SER A 372 17.26 0.57 4.03
CA SER A 372 18.32 -0.29 3.47
C SER A 372 19.63 -0.24 4.27
N ASN A 373 19.82 0.79 5.10
CA ASN A 373 20.96 0.90 6.02
C ASN A 373 20.69 0.27 7.40
N MET A 374 19.46 -0.24 7.65
CA MET A 374 19.14 -0.93 8.90
C MET A 374 19.63 -2.37 8.89
N ARG A 375 19.75 -2.97 10.08
CA ARG A 375 20.17 -4.36 10.23
C ARG A 375 19.05 -5.38 9.93
N ALA A 376 18.34 -5.19 8.83
CA ALA A 376 17.21 -6.03 8.39
C ALA A 376 17.19 -6.15 6.86
N THR A 377 16.63 -7.25 6.34
CA THR A 377 16.33 -7.37 4.90
C THR A 377 15.13 -6.49 4.60
N LEU A 378 15.23 -5.62 3.59
CA LEU A 378 14.13 -4.72 3.20
C LEU A 378 13.32 -5.37 2.08
N VAL A 379 12.01 -5.45 2.24
CA VAL A 379 11.08 -5.98 1.24
C VAL A 379 10.09 -4.89 0.89
N ILE A 380 9.96 -4.57 -0.39
CA ILE A 380 9.04 -3.54 -0.91
C ILE A 380 8.01 -4.22 -1.79
N ILE A 381 6.75 -4.07 -1.42
CA ILE A 381 5.60 -4.63 -2.13
C ILE A 381 4.53 -3.54 -2.32
N GLY A 382 3.72 -3.66 -3.37
CA GLY A 382 2.63 -2.73 -3.63
C GLY A 382 1.65 -3.21 -4.69
N THR A 383 0.37 -2.89 -4.54
CA THR A 383 -0.67 -3.35 -5.47
C THR A 383 -0.48 -2.81 -6.88
N ALA A 384 0.01 -1.58 -7.01
CA ALA A 384 0.29 -0.93 -8.28
C ALA A 384 1.81 -0.67 -8.49
N LEU A 385 2.66 -1.50 -7.88
CA LEU A 385 4.11 -1.38 -8.09
C LEU A 385 4.48 -1.86 -9.50
N SER A 386 4.96 -0.93 -10.32
CA SER A 386 5.44 -1.16 -11.69
C SER A 386 6.92 -1.57 -11.73
N LEU A 387 7.41 -2.00 -12.89
CA LEU A 387 8.84 -2.16 -13.13
C LEU A 387 9.62 -0.86 -12.93
N GLN A 388 9.03 0.26 -13.37
CA GLN A 388 9.64 1.58 -13.22
C GLN A 388 9.76 1.97 -11.74
N ASP A 389 8.78 1.62 -10.92
CA ASP A 389 8.85 1.86 -9.47
C ASP A 389 9.95 1.02 -8.83
N ALA A 390 10.13 -0.23 -9.27
CA ALA A 390 11.23 -1.07 -8.80
C ALA A 390 12.61 -0.52 -9.22
N ASP A 391 12.74 0.02 -10.44
CA ASP A 391 13.97 0.69 -10.89
C ASP A 391 14.22 1.99 -10.10
N TYR A 392 13.15 2.69 -9.71
CA TYR A 392 13.24 3.86 -8.88
C TYR A 392 13.77 3.54 -7.47
N VAL A 393 13.24 2.48 -6.84
CA VAL A 393 13.77 1.92 -5.59
C VAL A 393 15.24 1.53 -5.76
N TYR A 394 15.59 0.80 -6.82
CA TYR A 394 16.97 0.42 -7.13
C TYR A 394 17.89 1.64 -7.18
N SER A 395 17.46 2.72 -7.84
CA SER A 395 18.22 3.98 -7.92
C SER A 395 18.36 4.74 -6.60
N ALA A 396 17.45 4.50 -5.65
CA ALA A 396 17.46 5.14 -4.34
C ALA A 396 18.44 4.48 -3.35
N ILE A 397 18.83 3.23 -3.61
CA ILE A 397 19.67 2.43 -2.72
C ILE A 397 21.15 2.66 -3.08
N ALA A 398 21.98 2.86 -2.06
CA ALA A 398 23.39 3.23 -2.26
C ALA A 398 24.26 2.11 -2.87
N LYS A 399 23.84 0.84 -2.81
CA LYS A 399 24.60 -0.34 -3.28
C LYS A 399 23.76 -1.22 -4.22
N PRO A 400 23.99 -1.16 -5.53
CA PRO A 400 23.16 -1.85 -6.52
C PRO A 400 23.23 -3.38 -6.46
N THR A 401 24.35 -3.95 -5.99
CA THR A 401 24.59 -5.40 -5.96
C THR A 401 23.69 -6.17 -5.00
N ASN A 402 22.99 -5.47 -4.10
CA ASN A 402 22.18 -6.09 -3.06
C ASN A 402 20.68 -6.03 -3.38
N PHE A 403 20.30 -5.55 -4.56
CA PHE A 403 18.90 -5.49 -4.97
C PHE A 403 18.48 -6.76 -5.69
N SER A 404 17.33 -7.32 -5.32
CA SER A 404 16.74 -8.48 -5.96
C SER A 404 15.29 -8.20 -6.32
N ARG A 405 14.84 -8.74 -7.45
CA ARG A 405 13.48 -8.58 -7.94
C ARG A 405 12.79 -9.93 -8.00
N ILE A 406 11.63 -10.03 -7.37
CA ILE A 406 10.74 -11.19 -7.46
C ILE A 406 9.59 -10.81 -8.41
N THR A 407 9.51 -11.50 -9.55
CA THR A 407 8.49 -11.31 -10.58
C THR A 407 7.71 -12.59 -10.86
N GLU A 408 8.29 -13.75 -10.55
CA GLU A 408 7.70 -15.04 -10.83
C GLU A 408 6.82 -15.50 -9.67
N PHE A 409 5.53 -15.17 -9.74
CA PHE A 409 4.54 -15.61 -8.77
C PHE A 409 3.83 -16.90 -9.22
N PRO A 410 3.47 -17.79 -8.27
CA PRO A 410 2.74 -19.01 -8.58
C PRO A 410 1.42 -18.77 -9.30
N ARG A 411 1.15 -19.63 -10.28
CA ARG A 411 -0.14 -19.74 -10.94
C ARG A 411 -0.94 -20.92 -10.40
N PHE A 412 -2.24 -20.71 -10.26
CA PHE A 412 -3.22 -21.75 -9.95
C PHE A 412 -3.78 -22.27 -11.27
N ASP A 413 -3.57 -23.55 -11.52
CA ASP A 413 -4.30 -24.32 -12.53
C ASP A 413 -5.63 -24.85 -11.95
N GLU A 414 -6.45 -25.52 -12.75
CA GLU A 414 -7.74 -26.06 -12.29
C GLU A 414 -7.59 -27.05 -11.11
N LYS A 415 -6.48 -27.79 -11.03
CA LYS A 415 -6.22 -28.71 -9.91
C LYS A 415 -5.90 -27.94 -8.64
N ASP A 416 -5.15 -26.85 -8.74
CA ASP A 416 -4.89 -25.96 -7.62
C ASP A 416 -6.16 -25.30 -7.11
N VAL A 417 -7.08 -24.90 -8.01
CA VAL A 417 -8.40 -24.39 -7.61
C VAL A 417 -9.13 -25.43 -6.76
N ILE A 418 -9.21 -26.69 -7.20
CA ILE A 418 -9.86 -27.75 -6.41
C ILE A 418 -9.14 -27.97 -5.07
N LYS A 419 -7.80 -28.00 -5.10
CA LYS A 419 -6.98 -28.27 -3.92
C LYS A 419 -7.09 -27.16 -2.87
N ILE A 420 -7.11 -25.89 -3.28
CA ILE A 420 -7.22 -24.79 -2.31
C ILE A 420 -8.61 -24.79 -1.65
N HIS A 421 -9.70 -24.92 -2.42
CA HIS A 421 -11.05 -24.93 -1.87
C HIS A 421 -11.24 -26.12 -0.92
N SER A 422 -10.86 -27.33 -1.35
CA SER A 422 -10.94 -28.52 -0.48
C SER A 422 -10.03 -28.44 0.74
N LYS A 423 -8.95 -27.64 0.73
CA LYS A 423 -8.11 -27.42 1.91
C LYS A 423 -8.75 -26.43 2.90
N LEU A 424 -9.43 -25.41 2.39
CA LEU A 424 -9.97 -24.31 3.21
C LEU A 424 -11.37 -24.61 3.76
N VAL A 425 -12.25 -25.21 2.96
CA VAL A 425 -13.66 -25.42 3.26
C VAL A 425 -14.10 -26.85 2.94
N ASP A 426 -15.26 -27.24 3.46
CA ASP A 426 -15.85 -28.55 3.18
C ASP A 426 -16.57 -28.55 1.82
N MET A 427 -15.89 -29.11 0.83
CA MET A 427 -16.41 -29.29 -0.53
C MET A 427 -17.15 -30.62 -0.74
N SER A 428 -17.39 -31.39 0.32
CA SER A 428 -18.11 -32.67 0.20
C SER A 428 -19.48 -32.44 -0.43
N ASP A 429 -19.83 -33.31 -1.39
CA ASP A 429 -21.08 -33.29 -2.16
C ASP A 429 -21.31 -32.03 -3.02
N CYS A 430 -20.25 -31.30 -3.33
CA CYS A 430 -20.31 -30.13 -4.20
C CYS A 430 -19.17 -30.13 -5.22
N GLU A 431 -19.42 -29.55 -6.39
CA GLU A 431 -18.39 -29.33 -7.40
C GLU A 431 -18.54 -27.93 -8.01
N ILE A 432 -17.40 -27.29 -8.31
CA ILE A 432 -17.38 -26.09 -9.14
C ILE A 432 -17.38 -26.54 -10.61
N PRO A 433 -18.41 -26.18 -11.40
CA PRO A 433 -18.50 -26.59 -12.81
C PRO A 433 -17.23 -26.23 -13.59
N PRO A 434 -16.76 -27.08 -14.53
CA PRO A 434 -15.49 -26.87 -15.24
C PRO A 434 -15.34 -25.50 -15.90
N ALA A 435 -16.43 -24.96 -16.48
CA ALA A 435 -16.43 -23.63 -17.09
C ALA A 435 -16.15 -22.51 -16.07
N LYS A 436 -16.79 -22.56 -14.89
CA LYS A 436 -16.55 -21.60 -13.81
C LYS A 436 -15.17 -21.82 -13.19
N ARG A 437 -14.76 -23.07 -12.97
CA ARG A 437 -13.45 -23.43 -12.42
C ARG A 437 -12.30 -22.87 -13.26
N ARG A 438 -12.41 -22.93 -14.58
CA ARG A 438 -11.43 -22.33 -15.50
C ARG A 438 -11.28 -20.82 -15.28
N LYS A 439 -12.37 -20.10 -15.04
CA LYS A 439 -12.36 -18.66 -14.76
C LYS A 439 -11.68 -18.30 -13.43
N LEU A 440 -11.63 -19.24 -12.48
CA LEU A 440 -10.94 -19.06 -11.19
C LEU A 440 -9.43 -19.38 -11.24
N THR A 441 -8.91 -19.85 -12.38
CA THR A 441 -7.47 -20.10 -12.59
C THR A 441 -6.70 -18.80 -12.79
N GLY A 442 -5.38 -18.84 -12.57
CA GLY A 442 -4.52 -17.66 -12.64
C GLY A 442 -3.95 -17.32 -11.27
N ARG A 443 -4.08 -16.07 -10.84
CA ARG A 443 -3.67 -15.62 -9.52
C ARG A 443 -4.53 -16.21 -8.40
N ALA A 444 -3.90 -16.51 -7.27
CA ALA A 444 -4.54 -17.18 -6.12
C ALA A 444 -5.79 -16.46 -5.60
N ARG A 445 -5.82 -15.11 -5.67
CA ARG A 445 -6.97 -14.32 -5.21
C ARG A 445 -8.27 -14.72 -5.91
N PHE A 446 -8.25 -15.04 -7.20
CA PHE A 446 -9.48 -15.44 -7.92
C PHE A 446 -10.14 -16.66 -7.30
N SER A 447 -9.34 -17.63 -6.83
CA SER A 447 -9.87 -18.81 -6.14
C SER A 447 -10.24 -18.52 -4.68
N ILE A 448 -9.42 -17.77 -3.94
CA ILE A 448 -9.63 -17.53 -2.51
C ILE A 448 -10.88 -16.66 -2.25
N ASP A 449 -11.19 -15.74 -3.15
CA ASP A 449 -12.33 -14.82 -3.10
C ASP A 449 -13.70 -15.54 -3.03
N VAL A 450 -13.77 -16.80 -3.49
CA VAL A 450 -14.96 -17.67 -3.32
C VAL A 450 -15.18 -18.01 -1.84
N VAL A 451 -14.11 -18.30 -1.09
CA VAL A 451 -14.22 -18.63 0.34
C VAL A 451 -14.69 -17.42 1.16
N GLU A 452 -14.26 -16.21 0.79
CA GLU A 452 -14.76 -14.96 1.38
C GLU A 452 -16.27 -14.79 1.17
N ARG A 453 -16.82 -15.22 0.02
CA ARG A 453 -18.27 -15.15 -0.26
C ARG A 453 -19.07 -16.26 0.39
N LEU A 454 -18.48 -17.43 0.58
CA LEU A 454 -19.12 -18.49 1.37
C LEU A 454 -19.37 -18.05 2.82
N ALA A 455 -18.50 -17.18 3.35
CA ALA A 455 -18.66 -16.61 4.69
C ALA A 455 -19.69 -15.46 4.77
N THR A 456 -20.31 -15.07 3.66
CA THR A 456 -21.40 -14.07 3.68
C THR A 456 -22.75 -14.78 3.65
N ARG A 457 -23.57 -14.58 4.68
CA ARG A 457 -24.86 -15.27 4.92
C ARG A 457 -25.69 -15.50 3.65
N CYS A 458 -25.98 -16.78 3.38
CA CYS A 458 -27.01 -17.21 2.42
C CYS A 458 -28.31 -17.59 3.15
N SER A 459 -29.41 -17.67 2.41
CA SER A 459 -30.72 -18.01 2.97
C SER A 459 -30.76 -19.45 3.49
N SER A 460 -31.49 -19.72 4.57
CA SER A 460 -31.52 -21.04 5.23
C SER A 460 -32.25 -22.15 4.44
N GLN A 461 -32.70 -21.88 3.21
CA GLN A 461 -33.44 -22.82 2.38
C GLN A 461 -32.66 -23.33 1.16
N ASP A 462 -31.49 -22.77 0.88
CA ASP A 462 -30.72 -23.13 -0.31
C ASP A 462 -29.92 -24.43 -0.08
N SER A 463 -29.82 -25.26 -1.12
CA SER A 463 -28.95 -26.44 -1.09
C SER A 463 -27.47 -26.03 -1.00
N LYS A 464 -26.62 -26.91 -0.45
CA LYS A 464 -25.16 -26.65 -0.37
C LYS A 464 -24.56 -26.28 -1.73
N GLN A 465 -24.93 -27.01 -2.79
CA GLN A 465 -24.47 -26.71 -4.15
C GLN A 465 -24.96 -25.33 -4.65
N ALA A 466 -26.21 -24.95 -4.35
CA ALA A 466 -26.74 -23.64 -4.74
C ALA A 466 -25.99 -22.48 -4.06
N ILE A 467 -25.63 -22.65 -2.78
CA ILE A 467 -24.81 -21.69 -2.04
C ILE A 467 -23.41 -21.56 -2.67
N LEU A 468 -22.78 -22.69 -3.04
CA LEU A 468 -21.49 -22.67 -3.72
C LEU A 468 -21.59 -21.96 -5.08
N ASP A 469 -22.61 -22.28 -5.88
CA ASP A 469 -22.80 -21.69 -7.20
C ASP A 469 -22.97 -20.17 -7.12
N ASP A 470 -23.78 -19.69 -6.18
CA ASP A 470 -23.97 -18.26 -5.92
C ASP A 470 -22.66 -17.57 -5.48
N ALA A 471 -21.90 -18.19 -4.56
CA ALA A 471 -20.62 -17.65 -4.11
C ALA A 471 -19.58 -17.57 -5.25
N VAL A 472 -19.52 -18.60 -6.11
CA VAL A 472 -18.64 -18.62 -7.28
C VAL A 472 -19.06 -17.56 -8.30
N ASP A 473 -20.36 -17.44 -8.58
CA ASP A 473 -20.87 -16.47 -9.56
C ASP A 473 -20.61 -15.03 -9.08
N LYS A 474 -20.88 -14.73 -7.81
CA LYS A 474 -20.54 -13.44 -7.20
C LYS A 474 -19.03 -13.16 -7.19
N SER A 475 -18.19 -14.19 -7.08
CA SER A 475 -16.72 -14.04 -7.12
C SER A 475 -16.24 -13.65 -8.52
N ILE A 476 -16.72 -14.39 -9.52
CA ILE A 476 -16.43 -14.14 -10.93
C ILE A 476 -16.95 -12.76 -11.33
N GLU A 477 -18.20 -12.42 -11.01
CA GLU A 477 -18.82 -11.14 -11.37
C GLU A 477 -18.08 -9.95 -10.74
N HIS A 478 -17.79 -10.00 -9.43
CA HIS A 478 -17.06 -8.93 -8.76
C HIS A 478 -15.68 -8.71 -9.39
N THR A 479 -14.95 -9.79 -9.63
CA THR A 479 -13.60 -9.73 -10.22
C THR A 479 -13.67 -9.19 -11.65
N MET A 480 -14.63 -9.69 -12.45
CA MET A 480 -14.88 -9.23 -13.82
C MET A 480 -15.15 -7.74 -13.85
N ASN A 481 -16.05 -7.24 -13.00
CA ASN A 481 -16.40 -5.82 -12.93
C ASN A 481 -15.18 -4.95 -12.58
N GLY A 482 -14.36 -5.38 -11.60
CA GLY A 482 -13.12 -4.67 -11.25
C GLY A 482 -12.13 -4.60 -12.41
N LEU A 483 -11.92 -5.70 -13.12
CA LEU A 483 -11.05 -5.76 -14.29
C LEU A 483 -11.56 -4.86 -15.41
N ARG A 484 -12.87 -4.94 -15.72
CA ARG A 484 -13.51 -4.10 -16.76
C ARG A 484 -13.38 -2.61 -16.47
N ILE A 485 -13.58 -2.18 -15.22
CA ILE A 485 -13.38 -0.79 -14.81
C ILE A 485 -11.93 -0.36 -15.07
N GLY A 486 -10.96 -1.22 -14.73
CA GLY A 486 -9.54 -0.99 -15.00
C GLY A 486 -9.26 -0.81 -16.50
N VAL A 487 -9.74 -1.73 -17.33
CA VAL A 487 -9.58 -1.67 -18.80
C VAL A 487 -10.24 -0.43 -19.37
N ARG A 488 -11.49 -0.15 -19.00
CA ARG A 488 -12.23 1.02 -19.45
C ARG A 488 -11.48 2.31 -19.13
N THR A 489 -10.94 2.42 -17.92
CA THR A 489 -10.16 3.59 -17.51
C THR A 489 -8.92 3.78 -18.39
N ILE A 490 -8.24 2.69 -18.78
CA ILE A 490 -7.09 2.76 -19.70
C ILE A 490 -7.57 3.23 -21.07
N LEU A 491 -8.62 2.60 -21.60
CA LEU A 491 -9.13 2.90 -22.93
C LEU A 491 -9.66 4.33 -23.00
N GLU A 492 -10.44 4.82 -22.04
CA GLU A 492 -10.95 6.20 -22.03
C GLU A 492 -9.84 7.25 -22.03
N ASN A 493 -8.72 6.98 -21.34
CA ASN A 493 -7.57 7.87 -21.29
C ASN A 493 -6.64 7.77 -22.52
N ASP A 494 -6.79 6.72 -23.34
CA ASP A 494 -5.99 6.50 -24.54
C ASP A 494 -6.47 7.37 -25.72
N LYS A 495 -5.84 8.52 -25.90
CA LYS A 495 -6.14 9.47 -26.99
C LYS A 495 -5.48 9.11 -28.32
N THR A 496 -4.42 8.31 -28.29
CA THR A 496 -3.54 8.02 -29.43
C THR A 496 -3.69 6.58 -29.95
N ASN A 497 -4.56 5.77 -29.32
CA ASN A 497 -4.69 4.33 -29.54
C ASN A 497 -3.39 3.57 -29.25
N GLU A 498 -2.54 4.14 -28.38
CA GLU A 498 -1.26 3.55 -27.97
C GLU A 498 -1.42 2.45 -26.94
N ALA A 499 -2.54 2.40 -26.21
CA ALA A 499 -2.88 1.33 -25.28
C ALA A 499 -3.84 0.31 -25.90
N ALA A 500 -4.85 0.76 -26.66
CA ALA A 500 -5.84 -0.10 -27.29
C ALA A 500 -5.20 -1.14 -28.23
N ARG A 501 -4.26 -0.73 -29.08
CA ARG A 501 -3.60 -1.64 -30.03
C ARG A 501 -2.77 -2.75 -29.36
N PRO A 502 -1.90 -2.46 -28.37
CA PRO A 502 -1.26 -3.50 -27.58
C PRO A 502 -2.24 -4.46 -26.93
N LEU A 503 -3.32 -3.96 -26.31
CA LEU A 503 -4.33 -4.78 -25.65
C LEU A 503 -5.06 -5.70 -26.63
N SER A 504 -5.46 -5.20 -27.81
CA SER A 504 -6.01 -6.01 -28.90
C SER A 504 -5.08 -7.15 -29.30
N ARG A 505 -3.79 -6.85 -29.46
CA ARG A 505 -2.77 -7.86 -29.80
C ARG A 505 -2.62 -8.90 -28.70
N MET A 506 -2.68 -8.51 -27.43
CA MET A 506 -2.61 -9.43 -26.29
C MET A 506 -3.76 -10.44 -26.30
N VAL A 507 -4.99 -9.98 -26.53
CA VAL A 507 -6.15 -10.87 -26.65
C VAL A 507 -5.97 -11.82 -27.84
N LEU A 508 -5.59 -11.31 -29.02
CA LEU A 508 -5.34 -12.16 -30.19
C LEU A 508 -4.23 -13.20 -29.93
N ALA A 509 -3.14 -12.80 -29.28
CA ALA A 509 -2.03 -13.70 -28.93
C ALA A 509 -2.46 -14.80 -27.96
N TYR A 510 -3.37 -14.50 -27.02
CA TYR A 510 -3.95 -15.52 -26.14
C TYR A 510 -4.69 -16.59 -26.94
N HIS A 511 -5.47 -16.20 -27.96
CA HIS A 511 -6.19 -17.15 -28.80
C HIS A 511 -5.31 -17.91 -29.81
N LEU A 512 -4.21 -17.30 -30.28
CA LEU A 512 -3.30 -17.88 -31.29
C LEU A 512 -2.19 -18.78 -30.71
N GLN A 513 -2.12 -18.95 -29.38
CA GLN A 513 -1.13 -19.65 -28.54
C GLN A 513 -0.01 -18.80 -27.90
N ASP A 514 0.40 -19.25 -26.71
CA ASP A 514 1.42 -18.74 -25.76
C ASP A 514 1.18 -17.39 -25.08
N ALA A 515 0.22 -16.57 -25.52
CA ALA A 515 -0.17 -15.30 -24.86
C ALA A 515 1.02 -14.35 -24.51
N LYS A 516 2.17 -14.57 -25.15
CA LYS A 516 3.44 -13.91 -24.87
C LYS A 516 3.54 -12.70 -25.78
N ILE A 517 3.60 -11.51 -25.17
CA ILE A 517 3.92 -10.29 -25.90
C ILE A 517 5.15 -9.63 -25.30
N SER A 518 6.15 -9.48 -26.16
CA SER A 518 7.37 -8.72 -25.88
C SER A 518 7.20 -7.31 -26.43
N PHE A 519 7.51 -6.31 -25.63
CA PHE A 519 7.61 -4.94 -26.11
C PHE A 519 9.09 -4.58 -26.27
N SER A 520 9.42 -3.86 -27.34
CA SER A 520 10.80 -3.41 -27.62
C SER A 520 11.32 -2.38 -26.61
N SER A 521 10.44 -1.84 -25.76
CA SER A 521 10.74 -0.82 -24.75
C SER A 521 9.97 -1.13 -23.45
N GLN A 522 10.68 -1.22 -22.32
CA GLN A 522 10.09 -1.36 -20.97
C GLN A 522 9.24 -0.14 -20.55
N LEU A 523 9.36 0.99 -21.27
CA LEU A 523 8.71 2.26 -20.94
C LEU A 523 7.32 2.46 -21.57
N GLN A 524 6.90 1.61 -22.51
CA GLN A 524 5.75 1.94 -23.37
C GLN A 524 4.37 1.56 -22.82
N SER A 525 4.28 0.72 -21.79
CA SER A 525 3.05 0.51 -21.00
C SER A 525 3.31 -0.56 -19.95
N ASP A 526 3.35 -0.18 -18.68
CA ASP A 526 3.25 -1.18 -17.62
C ASP A 526 1.76 -1.51 -17.44
N PHE A 527 1.38 -2.76 -17.69
CA PHE A 527 0.02 -3.27 -17.47
C PHE A 527 -0.07 -4.16 -16.21
N VAL A 528 1.03 -4.27 -15.47
CA VAL A 528 1.13 -5.03 -14.22
C VAL A 528 0.44 -4.28 -13.09
N ASP A 529 0.63 -2.96 -13.01
CA ASP A 529 -0.02 -2.08 -12.04
C ASP A 529 -1.54 -2.01 -12.22
N LYS A 530 -2.03 -2.23 -13.45
CA LYS A 530 -3.45 -2.38 -13.80
C LYS A 530 -3.99 -3.78 -13.55
N ALA A 531 -3.14 -4.67 -13.05
CA ALA A 531 -3.48 -6.04 -12.74
C ALA A 531 -3.96 -6.84 -13.97
N LEU A 532 -3.47 -6.50 -15.17
CA LEU A 532 -3.86 -7.13 -16.44
C LEU A 532 -2.83 -8.13 -16.96
N CYS A 533 -1.56 -7.87 -16.70
CA CYS A 533 -0.47 -8.69 -17.22
C CYS A 533 0.50 -9.05 -16.10
N ARG A 534 1.03 -10.27 -16.14
CA ARG A 534 2.18 -10.64 -15.30
C ARG A 534 3.49 -10.45 -16.04
N LEU A 535 4.57 -10.35 -15.29
CA LEU A 535 5.93 -10.34 -15.82
C LEU A 535 6.49 -11.75 -15.78
N GLN A 536 7.23 -12.12 -16.82
CA GLN A 536 8.05 -13.31 -16.82
C GLN A 536 9.42 -13.01 -17.41
N GLN A 537 10.47 -13.42 -16.71
CA GLN A 537 11.82 -13.38 -17.25
C GLN A 537 12.01 -14.57 -18.18
N HIS A 538 12.53 -14.31 -19.37
CA HIS A 538 13.03 -15.31 -20.30
C HIS A 538 14.47 -14.97 -20.69
N PRO A 539 15.24 -15.90 -21.30
CA PRO A 539 16.61 -15.64 -21.73
C PRO A 539 16.77 -14.44 -22.69
N ASP A 540 15.71 -14.11 -23.42
CA ASP A 540 15.63 -13.01 -24.39
C ASP A 540 15.10 -11.68 -23.79
N GLY A 541 14.67 -11.67 -22.52
CA GLY A 541 14.23 -10.45 -21.83
C GLY A 541 13.04 -10.64 -20.89
N VAL A 542 12.48 -9.53 -20.43
CA VAL A 542 11.25 -9.52 -19.60
C VAL A 542 10.04 -9.38 -20.51
N HIS A 543 9.05 -10.25 -20.33
CA HIS A 543 7.84 -10.30 -21.15
C HIS A 543 6.58 -10.06 -20.33
N LEU A 544 5.59 -9.42 -20.95
CA LEU A 544 4.25 -9.29 -20.41
C LEU A 544 3.39 -10.45 -20.92
N ILE A 545 2.69 -11.11 -20.00
CA ILE A 545 1.86 -12.28 -20.29
C ILE A 545 0.46 -12.05 -19.76
N MET A 546 -0.53 -12.25 -20.63
CA MET A 546 -1.96 -12.19 -20.32
C MET A 546 -2.57 -13.58 -20.57
N ASP A 547 -2.46 -14.45 -19.58
CA ASP A 547 -2.82 -15.87 -19.70
C ASP A 547 -3.92 -16.31 -18.73
N GLU A 548 -4.58 -15.36 -18.07
CA GLU A 548 -5.65 -15.58 -17.11
C GLU A 548 -7.02 -15.45 -17.81
N PRO A 549 -7.84 -16.52 -17.85
CA PRO A 549 -9.07 -16.55 -18.65
C PRO A 549 -10.02 -15.37 -18.36
N LEU A 550 -10.20 -15.03 -17.08
CA LEU A 550 -11.11 -13.97 -16.66
C LEU A 550 -10.60 -12.57 -17.06
N VAL A 551 -9.28 -12.37 -17.09
CA VAL A 551 -8.67 -11.10 -17.52
C VAL A 551 -8.82 -10.92 -19.03
N VAL A 552 -8.62 -11.99 -19.80
CA VAL A 552 -8.81 -11.97 -21.26
C VAL A 552 -10.27 -11.69 -21.60
N GLU A 553 -11.21 -12.36 -20.94
CA GLU A 553 -12.65 -12.14 -21.15
C GLU A 553 -13.05 -10.68 -20.84
N ALA A 554 -12.60 -10.12 -19.70
CA ALA A 554 -12.83 -8.71 -19.37
C ALA A 554 -12.27 -7.74 -20.42
N MET A 555 -11.07 -8.04 -20.92
CA MET A 555 -10.37 -7.24 -21.92
C MET A 555 -11.10 -7.27 -23.26
N GLU A 556 -11.48 -8.46 -23.72
CA GLU A 556 -12.18 -8.68 -24.98
C GLU A 556 -13.52 -7.94 -25.00
N GLU A 557 -14.30 -8.03 -23.91
CA GLU A 557 -15.59 -7.34 -23.79
C GLU A 557 -15.43 -5.81 -23.88
N GLU A 558 -14.49 -5.23 -23.13
CA GLU A 558 -14.32 -3.77 -23.10
C GLU A 558 -13.69 -3.24 -24.40
N LEU A 559 -12.78 -4.00 -25.05
CA LEU A 559 -12.26 -3.64 -26.36
C LEU A 559 -13.37 -3.62 -27.41
N LYS A 560 -14.22 -4.66 -27.45
CA LYS A 560 -15.39 -4.72 -28.35
C LYS A 560 -16.36 -3.57 -28.09
N SER A 561 -16.69 -3.29 -26.83
CA SER A 561 -17.64 -2.22 -26.50
C SER A 561 -17.07 -0.82 -26.76
N SER A 562 -15.76 -0.63 -26.65
CA SER A 562 -15.12 0.68 -26.86
C SER A 562 -15.07 1.10 -28.33
N GLY A 563 -15.01 0.14 -29.26
CA GLY A 563 -14.85 0.40 -30.69
C GLY A 563 -13.54 1.12 -31.08
N LYS A 564 -12.55 1.21 -30.18
CA LYS A 564 -11.31 1.97 -30.40
C LYS A 564 -10.35 1.34 -31.41
N ASP A 565 -10.45 0.03 -31.61
CA ASP A 565 -9.68 -0.73 -32.59
C ASP A 565 -10.63 -1.51 -33.51
N PRO A 566 -11.11 -0.91 -34.62
CA PRO A 566 -12.00 -1.60 -35.55
C PRO A 566 -11.37 -2.84 -36.18
N THR A 567 -10.04 -2.85 -36.35
CA THR A 567 -9.33 -4.00 -36.92
C THR A 567 -9.32 -5.20 -35.97
N PHE A 568 -9.35 -4.96 -34.65
CA PHE A 568 -9.45 -6.03 -33.66
C PHE A 568 -10.73 -6.87 -33.83
N ILE A 569 -11.88 -6.23 -34.05
CA ILE A 569 -13.16 -6.93 -34.24
C ILE A 569 -13.08 -7.82 -35.47
N GLU A 570 -12.53 -7.31 -36.57
CA GLU A 570 -12.36 -8.08 -37.81
C GLU A 570 -11.44 -9.30 -37.61
N TYR A 571 -10.31 -9.13 -36.91
CA TYR A 571 -9.41 -10.25 -36.61
C TYR A 571 -10.04 -11.29 -35.69
N MET A 572 -10.79 -10.86 -34.67
CA MET A 572 -11.50 -11.77 -33.76
C MET A 572 -12.58 -12.56 -34.50
N ASP A 573 -13.33 -11.92 -35.41
CA ASP A 573 -14.34 -12.60 -36.23
C ASP A 573 -13.70 -13.62 -37.17
N GLN A 574 -12.53 -13.31 -37.75
CA GLN A 574 -11.78 -14.26 -38.57
C GLN A 574 -11.28 -15.44 -37.73
N LEU A 575 -10.75 -15.18 -36.55
CA LEU A 575 -10.22 -16.20 -35.65
C LEU A 575 -11.33 -17.13 -35.12
N ASN A 576 -12.49 -16.58 -34.76
CA ASN A 576 -13.67 -17.34 -34.35
C ASN A 576 -14.26 -18.22 -35.46
N ARG A 577 -13.89 -18.00 -36.73
CA ARG A 577 -14.25 -18.89 -37.86
C ARG A 577 -13.24 -20.03 -38.05
N LEU A 578 -12.04 -19.90 -37.49
CA LEU A 578 -10.95 -20.87 -37.63
C LEU A 578 -10.90 -21.88 -36.47
N ILE A 579 -11.37 -21.48 -35.28
CA ILE A 579 -11.57 -22.30 -34.08
C ILE A 579 -12.96 -22.91 -34.12
#